data_AF-A0A329SBB3-F1
#
_entry.id   AF-A0A329SBB3-F1
#
_cell.length_a   1.000
_cell.length_b   1.000
_cell.length_c   1.000
_cell.angle_alpha   90.00
_cell.angle_beta   90.00
_cell.angle_gamma   90.00
#
_symmetry.space_group_name_H-M   'P 1'
#
loop_
_entity.id
_entity.type
_entity.pdbx_description
1 polymer ?
#
loop_
_entity_poly.entity_id
_entity_poly.type
_entity_poly.pdbx_seq_one_letter_code
_entity_poly.pdbx_strand_id
1 'polypeptide(L)'
;MALSSGLSIRSCAAAAAAASTLTPTQAEHECTVQYEIEESERATIKTALDSRPVNTKRKYDRYQNKCVQWCSGRNFRDHDTVSGGKLHLFLSSTVKGRKSKKNKDKTMGGSTVCGNVNAIVNLYNQQVTLRTNSNTHPRMTSVKQLIRNVQAQSTATRKKND
;
A
#
# COMPACT_ATOMS: atom_id res chain seq x y z
N MET A 1 33.57 -42.47 -35.71
CA MET A 1 32.17 -42.64 -35.27
C MET A 1 31.80 -41.36 -34.50
N ALA A 2 31.11 -40.39 -35.10
CA ALA A 2 29.64 -40.27 -35.24
C ALA A 2 28.97 -40.14 -33.84
N LEU A 3 28.22 -39.11 -33.45
CA LEU A 3 27.26 -38.25 -34.15
C LEU A 3 27.13 -36.83 -33.54
N SER A 4 26.87 -35.89 -34.44
CA SER A 4 26.29 -34.56 -34.24
C SER A 4 24.95 -34.61 -33.47
N SER A 5 24.71 -33.65 -32.58
CA SER A 5 23.36 -33.28 -32.12
C SER A 5 23.19 -31.76 -32.21
N GLY A 6 22.77 -31.31 -33.39
CA GLY A 6 22.35 -29.94 -33.64
C GLY A 6 21.05 -29.62 -32.90
N LEU A 7 21.11 -28.64 -32.01
CA LEU A 7 19.92 -27.99 -31.47
C LEU A 7 19.27 -27.18 -32.61
N SER A 8 18.15 -27.69 -33.11
CA SER A 8 17.35 -27.11 -34.19
C SER A 8 16.73 -25.77 -33.74
N ILE A 9 17.22 -24.68 -34.31
CA ILE A 9 16.75 -23.30 -34.10
C ILE A 9 15.32 -23.07 -34.66
N ARG A 10 14.68 -24.09 -35.24
CA ARG A 10 13.35 -23.94 -35.87
C ARG A 10 12.17 -24.00 -34.91
N SER A 11 12.36 -24.24 -33.61
CA SER A 11 11.23 -24.34 -32.66
C SER A 11 10.78 -23.01 -32.03
N CYS A 12 11.42 -21.89 -32.34
CA CYS A 12 11.07 -20.58 -31.75
C CYS A 12 10.17 -19.71 -32.63
N ALA A 13 9.86 -20.12 -33.87
CA ALA A 13 8.98 -19.35 -34.76
C ALA A 13 7.48 -19.60 -34.50
N ALA A 14 7.11 -20.76 -33.92
CA ALA A 14 5.71 -21.11 -33.69
C ALA A 14 5.10 -20.40 -32.45
N ALA A 15 5.91 -20.04 -31.45
CA ALA A 15 5.44 -19.29 -30.28
C ALA A 15 5.29 -17.79 -30.54
N ALA A 16 6.05 -17.24 -31.51
CA ALA A 16 5.93 -15.84 -31.93
C ALA A 16 4.69 -15.61 -32.83
N ALA A 17 4.23 -16.64 -33.55
CA ALA A 17 3.03 -16.57 -34.39
C ALA A 17 1.71 -16.56 -33.57
N ALA A 18 1.74 -16.99 -32.31
CA ALA A 18 0.56 -16.97 -31.43
C ALA A 18 0.36 -15.63 -30.69
N ALA A 19 1.32 -14.69 -30.78
CA ALA A 19 1.32 -13.43 -30.04
C ALA A 19 0.93 -12.20 -30.89
N SER A 20 0.48 -12.38 -32.13
CA SER A 20 0.07 -11.28 -33.02
C SER A 20 -1.16 -11.64 -33.85
N THR A 21 -2.30 -11.76 -33.18
CA THR A 21 -3.62 -11.82 -33.83
C THR A 21 -4.64 -11.01 -33.02
N LEU A 22 -4.25 -9.81 -32.57
CA LEU A 22 -5.23 -8.78 -32.25
C LEU A 22 -5.37 -7.91 -33.50
N THR A 23 -6.57 -7.89 -34.07
CA THR A 23 -6.89 -6.93 -35.13
C THR A 23 -6.78 -5.51 -34.56
N PRO A 24 -6.37 -4.49 -35.35
CA PRO A 24 -6.23 -3.12 -34.86
C PRO A 24 -7.45 -2.61 -34.07
N THR A 25 -8.64 -3.00 -34.53
CA THR A 25 -9.94 -2.75 -33.88
C THR A 25 -10.11 -3.38 -32.49
N GLN A 26 -9.51 -4.54 -32.21
CA GLN A 26 -9.57 -5.16 -30.88
C GLN A 26 -8.68 -4.44 -29.87
N ALA A 27 -7.47 -4.05 -30.28
CA ALA A 27 -6.55 -3.32 -29.41
C ALA A 27 -7.09 -1.92 -29.05
N GLU A 28 -7.74 -1.23 -30.00
CA GLU A 28 -8.40 0.06 -29.76
C GLU A 28 -9.58 -0.08 -28.79
N HIS A 29 -10.38 -1.14 -28.95
CA HIS A 29 -11.49 -1.42 -28.05
C HIS A 29 -11.00 -1.75 -26.62
N GLU A 30 -9.97 -2.59 -26.49
CA GLU A 30 -9.35 -2.90 -25.20
C GLU A 30 -8.79 -1.65 -24.51
N CYS A 31 -8.14 -0.75 -25.26
CA CYS A 31 -7.66 0.52 -24.73
C CYS A 31 -8.80 1.43 -24.25
N THR A 32 -9.90 1.51 -25.01
CA THR A 32 -11.08 2.30 -24.67
C THR A 32 -11.73 1.77 -23.39
N VAL A 33 -11.96 0.46 -23.31
CA VAL A 33 -12.54 -0.20 -22.13
C VAL A 33 -11.63 -0.01 -20.90
N GLN A 34 -10.31 -0.13 -21.07
CA GLN A 34 -9.36 0.10 -19.98
C GLN A 34 -9.42 1.55 -19.47
N TYR A 35 -9.56 2.54 -20.36
CA TYR A 35 -9.72 3.94 -19.97
C TYR A 35 -11.02 4.17 -19.19
N GLU A 36 -12.14 3.57 -19.62
CA GLU A 36 -13.42 3.67 -18.92
C GLU A 36 -13.37 3.07 -17.51
N ILE A 37 -12.72 1.90 -17.36
CA ILE A 37 -12.51 1.26 -16.05
C ILE A 37 -11.77 2.23 -15.12
N GLU A 38 -10.65 2.77 -15.58
CA GLU A 38 -9.84 3.66 -14.75
C GLU A 38 -10.53 4.98 -14.43
N GLU A 39 -11.29 5.54 -15.36
CA GLU A 39 -12.04 6.77 -15.12
C GLU A 39 -13.13 6.55 -14.08
N SER A 40 -13.82 5.42 -14.14
CA SER A 40 -14.80 5.00 -13.13
C SER A 40 -14.16 4.84 -11.73
N GLU A 41 -12.98 4.21 -11.66
CA GLU A 41 -12.22 4.09 -10.42
C GLU A 41 -11.80 5.45 -9.86
N ARG A 42 -11.25 6.33 -10.71
CA ARG A 42 -10.84 7.70 -10.33
C ARG A 42 -12.02 8.53 -9.82
N ALA A 43 -13.16 8.49 -10.52
CA ALA A 43 -14.37 9.23 -10.15
C ALA A 43 -14.91 8.79 -8.79
N THR A 44 -14.92 7.47 -8.53
CA THR A 44 -15.34 6.90 -7.25
C THR A 44 -14.45 7.37 -6.10
N ILE A 45 -13.13 7.34 -6.30
CA ILE A 45 -12.16 7.74 -5.29
C ILE A 45 -12.24 9.25 -5.02
N LYS A 46 -12.37 10.07 -6.05
CA LYS A 46 -12.57 11.52 -5.93
C LYS A 46 -13.82 11.83 -5.09
N THR A 47 -14.94 11.21 -5.41
CA THR A 47 -16.20 11.37 -4.66
C THR A 47 -16.03 10.96 -3.19
N ALA A 48 -15.31 9.88 -2.92
CA ALA A 48 -15.02 9.43 -1.55
C ALA A 48 -14.10 10.38 -0.77
N LEU A 49 -13.24 11.14 -1.44
CA LEU A 49 -12.42 12.18 -0.82
C LEU A 49 -13.25 13.45 -0.55
N ASP A 50 -14.07 13.85 -1.51
CA ASP A 50 -14.88 15.08 -1.42
C ASP A 50 -15.95 14.97 -0.34
N SER A 51 -16.68 13.85 -0.31
CA SER A 51 -17.74 13.57 0.67
C SER A 51 -17.24 13.26 2.09
N ARG A 52 -15.93 13.10 2.28
CA ARG A 52 -15.37 12.68 3.57
C ARG A 52 -15.64 13.74 4.66
N PRO A 53 -16.08 13.32 5.86
CA PRO A 53 -16.26 14.24 6.98
C PRO A 53 -14.99 15.03 7.32
N VAL A 54 -15.13 16.32 7.63
CA VAL A 54 -14.01 17.24 7.94
C VAL A 54 -13.10 16.70 9.04
N ASN A 55 -13.70 16.11 10.10
CA ASN A 55 -12.95 15.51 11.20
C ASN A 55 -12.08 14.32 10.75
N THR A 56 -12.57 13.53 9.79
CA THR A 56 -11.84 12.40 9.22
C THR A 56 -10.73 12.88 8.30
N LYS A 57 -10.99 13.90 7.46
CA LYS A 57 -9.96 14.57 6.63
C LYS A 57 -8.79 15.04 7.51
N ARG A 58 -9.07 15.92 8.48
CA ARG A 58 -8.06 16.43 9.42
C ARG A 58 -7.28 15.33 10.16
N LYS A 59 -7.97 14.27 10.58
CA LYS A 59 -7.34 13.13 11.27
C LYS A 59 -6.38 12.38 10.33
N TYR A 60 -6.81 12.14 9.09
CA TYR A 60 -6.01 11.42 8.11
C TYR A 60 -4.81 12.26 7.68
N ASP A 61 -5.01 13.54 7.36
CA ASP A 61 -3.95 14.48 6.98
C ASP A 61 -2.84 14.49 8.04
N ARG A 62 -3.22 14.56 9.32
CA ARG A 62 -2.25 14.51 10.43
C ARG A 62 -1.40 13.23 10.44
N TYR A 63 -2.01 12.07 10.19
CA TYR A 63 -1.28 10.80 10.16
C TYR A 63 -0.45 10.64 8.88
N GLN A 64 -0.99 11.07 7.74
CA GLN A 64 -0.33 11.04 6.45
C GLN A 64 0.90 11.95 6.44
N ASN A 65 0.77 13.21 6.88
CA ASN A 65 1.89 14.15 7.00
C ASN A 65 2.99 13.61 7.89
N LYS A 66 2.64 12.98 9.01
CA LYS A 66 3.63 12.34 9.89
C LYS A 66 4.37 11.20 9.19
N CYS A 67 3.69 10.41 8.36
CA CYS A 67 4.31 9.33 7.58
C CYS A 67 5.22 9.91 6.49
N VAL A 68 4.77 10.92 5.75
CA VAL A 68 5.54 11.58 4.68
C VAL A 68 6.80 12.23 5.25
N GLN A 69 6.67 13.04 6.31
CA GLN A 69 7.83 13.64 7.00
C GLN A 69 8.82 12.59 7.50
N TRP A 70 8.32 11.46 8.02
CA TRP A 70 9.16 10.36 8.44
C TRP A 70 9.90 9.70 7.26
N CYS A 71 9.24 9.54 6.10
CA CYS A 71 9.89 9.08 4.88
C CYS A 71 10.96 10.05 4.40
N SER A 72 10.69 11.36 4.39
CA SER A 72 11.65 12.41 4.01
C SER A 72 12.90 12.36 4.89
N GLY A 73 12.74 12.23 6.21
CA GLY A 73 13.87 12.13 7.15
C GLY A 73 14.68 10.83 7.04
N ARG A 74 14.12 9.77 6.44
CA ARG A 74 14.80 8.50 6.19
C ARG A 74 15.47 8.42 4.81
N ASN A 75 15.16 9.36 3.92
CA ASN A 75 15.70 9.46 2.57
C ASN A 75 15.59 8.15 1.77
N PHE A 76 14.39 7.54 1.76
CA PHE A 76 14.13 6.35 0.97
C PHE A 76 14.27 6.63 -0.54
N ARG A 77 14.68 5.62 -1.32
CA ARG A 77 14.87 5.74 -2.78
C ARG A 77 13.60 6.12 -3.53
N ASP A 78 12.47 5.59 -3.07
CA ASP A 78 11.12 5.80 -3.56
C ASP A 78 10.39 6.91 -2.78
N HIS A 79 11.16 7.77 -2.09
CA HIS A 79 10.70 8.95 -1.35
C HIS A 79 9.51 8.66 -0.42
N ASP A 80 8.37 9.31 -0.66
CA ASP A 80 7.15 9.28 0.15
C ASP A 80 6.09 8.28 -0.33
N THR A 81 6.39 7.50 -1.37
CA THR A 81 5.51 6.41 -1.80
C THR A 81 5.32 5.39 -0.69
N VAL A 82 4.07 4.99 -0.47
CA VAL A 82 3.72 4.07 0.62
C VAL A 82 3.97 2.63 0.19
N SER A 83 4.71 1.89 1.02
CA SER A 83 4.92 0.44 0.84
C SER A 83 4.63 -0.31 2.14
N GLY A 84 4.40 -1.62 2.04
CA GLY A 84 4.18 -2.46 3.23
C GLY A 84 5.36 -2.47 4.20
N GLY A 85 6.59 -2.48 3.66
CA GLY A 85 7.81 -2.39 4.45
C GLY A 85 7.93 -1.05 5.19
N LYS A 86 7.71 0.07 4.50
CA LYS A 86 7.71 1.41 5.10
C LYS A 86 6.65 1.55 6.18
N LEU A 87 5.42 1.09 5.94
CA LEU A 87 4.35 1.12 6.93
C LEU A 87 4.72 0.29 8.17
N HIS A 88 5.24 -0.92 7.98
CA HIS A 88 5.64 -1.76 9.10
C HIS A 88 6.79 -1.13 9.92
N LEU A 89 7.79 -0.55 9.25
CA LEU A 89 8.92 0.11 9.90
C LEU A 89 8.51 1.41 10.60
N PHE A 90 7.64 2.20 10.00
CA PHE A 90 7.04 3.39 10.60
C PHE A 90 6.28 3.03 11.87
N LEU A 91 5.39 2.02 11.81
CA LEU A 91 4.64 1.57 12.97
C LEU A 91 5.55 0.97 14.04
N SER A 92 6.53 0.16 13.66
CA SER A 92 7.49 -0.41 14.62
C SER A 92 8.27 0.67 15.34
N SER A 93 8.79 1.68 14.63
CA SER A 93 9.54 2.79 15.24
C SER A 93 8.67 3.76 16.04
N THR A 94 7.39 3.90 15.69
CA THR A 94 6.46 4.79 16.41
C THR A 94 5.71 4.12 17.56
N VAL A 95 5.55 2.80 17.53
CA VAL A 95 4.81 2.01 18.53
C VAL A 95 5.74 1.31 19.52
N LYS A 96 6.90 0.79 19.08
CA LYS A 96 7.91 0.24 19.98
C LYS A 96 8.67 1.41 20.64
N GLY A 97 8.16 1.92 21.76
CA GLY A 97 8.91 2.80 22.67
C GLY A 97 8.28 4.17 22.99
N ARG A 98 7.13 4.55 22.40
CA ARG A 98 6.47 5.82 22.78
C ARG A 98 5.42 5.63 23.87
N LYS A 99 5.81 6.07 25.06
CA LYS A 99 4.95 6.53 26.15
C LYS A 99 3.95 7.60 25.64
N SER A 100 2.67 7.52 25.98
CA SER A 100 1.64 8.45 25.51
C SER A 100 1.94 9.89 25.95
N LYS A 101 1.70 10.87 25.07
CA LYS A 101 1.92 12.30 25.35
C LYS A 101 1.08 12.83 26.51
N LYS A 102 -0.12 12.25 26.72
CA LYS A 102 -1.01 12.58 27.85
C LYS A 102 -0.74 11.75 29.09
N ASN A 103 -0.11 10.58 28.94
CA ASN A 103 0.11 9.68 30.05
C ASN A 103 1.37 8.86 29.76
N LYS A 104 2.50 9.28 30.35
CA LYS A 104 3.81 8.71 30.04
C LYS A 104 3.90 7.22 30.43
N ASP A 105 2.93 6.64 31.12
CA ASP A 105 2.97 5.20 31.44
C ASP A 105 2.05 4.36 30.56
N LYS A 106 1.31 4.97 29.63
CA LYS A 106 0.46 4.25 28.68
C LYS A 106 1.14 4.14 27.32
N THR A 107 1.44 2.91 26.89
CA THR A 107 1.81 2.59 25.51
C THR A 107 0.71 3.08 24.56
N MET A 108 1.08 3.50 23.34
CA MET A 108 0.08 3.89 22.34
C MET A 108 -0.96 2.77 22.14
N GLY A 109 -2.24 3.09 22.39
CA GLY A 109 -3.32 2.11 22.30
C GLY A 109 -3.55 1.61 20.87
N GLY A 110 -4.04 0.37 20.75
CA GLY A 110 -4.33 -0.27 19.45
C GLY A 110 -5.23 0.56 18.53
N SER A 111 -6.16 1.35 19.08
CA SER A 111 -7.02 2.27 18.32
C SER A 111 -6.22 3.35 17.57
N THR A 112 -5.12 3.83 18.15
CA THR A 112 -4.23 4.80 17.52
C THR A 112 -3.46 4.16 16.36
N VAL A 113 -2.97 2.94 16.56
CA VAL A 113 -2.27 2.18 15.52
C VAL A 113 -3.18 1.89 14.34
N CYS A 114 -4.40 1.40 14.58
CA CYS A 114 -5.40 1.21 13.53
C CYS A 114 -5.71 2.52 12.79
N GLY A 115 -5.80 3.65 13.50
CA GLY A 115 -5.99 4.96 12.89
C GLY A 115 -4.86 5.37 11.95
N ASN A 116 -3.60 5.10 12.31
CA ASN A 116 -2.44 5.35 11.44
C ASN A 116 -2.49 4.45 10.21
N VAL A 117 -2.76 3.15 10.39
CA VAL A 117 -2.85 2.18 9.29
C VAL A 117 -3.91 2.60 8.28
N ASN A 118 -5.12 2.94 8.73
CA ASN A 118 -6.21 3.32 7.84
C ASN A 118 -5.90 4.60 7.05
N ALA A 119 -5.28 5.59 7.70
CA ALA A 119 -4.89 6.84 7.02
C ALA A 119 -3.78 6.62 5.98
N ILE A 120 -2.80 5.75 6.28
CA ILE A 120 -1.69 5.44 5.37
C ILE A 120 -2.15 4.54 4.22
N VAL A 121 -3.04 3.58 4.46
CA VAL A 121 -3.70 2.80 3.38
C VAL A 121 -4.49 3.72 2.47
N ASN A 122 -5.20 4.72 3.04
CA ASN A 122 -5.88 5.71 2.23
C ASN A 122 -4.91 6.55 1.38
N LEU A 123 -3.73 6.90 1.92
CA LEU A 123 -2.70 7.58 1.14
C LEU A 123 -2.18 6.70 -0.01
N TYR A 124 -1.95 5.41 0.26
CA TYR A 124 -1.56 4.45 -0.77
C TYR A 124 -2.60 4.38 -1.90
N ASN A 125 -3.89 4.28 -1.57
CA ASN A 125 -4.95 4.24 -2.59
C ASN A 125 -4.92 5.50 -3.45
N GLN A 126 -4.77 6.69 -2.83
CA GLN A 126 -4.61 7.95 -3.58
C GLN A 126 -3.40 7.91 -4.51
N GLN A 127 -2.25 7.42 -4.05
CA GLN A 127 -1.04 7.34 -4.86
C GLN A 127 -1.17 6.36 -6.03
N VAL A 128 -1.83 5.21 -5.84
CA VAL A 128 -2.11 4.24 -6.91
C VAL A 128 -3.06 4.85 -7.96
N THR A 129 -4.12 5.52 -7.53
CA THR A 129 -5.07 6.21 -8.42
C THR A 129 -4.41 7.30 -9.25
N LEU A 130 -3.45 8.01 -8.67
CA LEU A 130 -2.63 9.01 -9.35
C LEU A 130 -1.46 8.42 -10.13
N ARG A 131 -1.33 7.08 -10.16
CA ARG A 131 -0.23 6.34 -10.81
C ARG A 131 1.17 6.76 -10.34
N THR A 132 1.28 7.26 -9.10
CA THR A 132 2.56 7.62 -8.47
C THR A 132 3.16 6.48 -7.65
N ASN A 133 2.39 5.42 -7.40
CA ASN A 133 2.83 4.29 -6.59
C ASN A 133 2.42 2.95 -7.21
N SER A 134 3.43 2.12 -7.49
CA SER A 134 3.29 0.76 -8.04
C SER A 134 3.68 -0.33 -7.03
N ASN A 135 3.85 0.03 -5.75
CA ASN A 135 4.17 -0.93 -4.70
C ASN A 135 2.97 -1.84 -4.40
N THR A 136 3.25 -2.98 -3.77
CA THR A 136 2.19 -3.86 -3.25
C THR A 136 1.43 -3.22 -2.08
N HIS A 137 0.18 -3.64 -1.90
CA HIS A 137 -0.72 -3.09 -0.89
C HIS A 137 -0.09 -3.09 0.52
N PRO A 138 -0.10 -1.97 1.25
CA PRO A 138 0.74 -1.79 2.44
C PRO A 138 0.27 -2.58 3.66
N ARG A 139 -0.99 -3.01 3.72
CA ARG A 139 -1.53 -3.81 4.84
C ARG A 139 -1.20 -5.31 4.69
N MET A 140 0.09 -5.61 4.60
CA MET A 140 0.64 -6.96 4.48
C MET A 140 0.49 -7.77 5.78
N THR A 141 0.78 -9.07 5.73
CA THR A 141 0.72 -9.99 6.88
C THR A 141 1.49 -9.48 8.10
N SER A 142 2.68 -8.91 7.90
CA SER A 142 3.51 -8.32 8.98
C SER A 142 2.79 -7.18 9.70
N VAL A 143 2.15 -6.26 8.96
CA VAL A 143 1.36 -5.16 9.53
C VAL A 143 0.14 -5.69 10.29
N LYS A 144 -0.54 -6.71 9.74
CA LYS A 144 -1.68 -7.36 10.43
C LYS A 144 -1.25 -7.96 11.76
N GLN A 145 -0.11 -8.67 11.81
CA GLN A 145 0.42 -9.25 13.04
C GLN A 145 0.86 -8.18 14.05
N LEU A 146 1.49 -7.09 13.59
CA LEU A 146 1.85 -5.98 14.47
C LEU A 146 0.62 -5.38 15.17
N ILE A 147 -0.48 -5.16 14.44
CA ILE A 147 -1.73 -4.65 15.01
C ILE A 147 -2.25 -5.60 16.11
N ARG A 148 -2.27 -6.91 15.84
CA ARG A 148 -2.71 -7.93 16.82
C ARG A 148 -1.85 -7.91 18.08
N ASN A 149 -0.53 -7.83 17.93
CA ASN A 149 0.40 -7.78 19.06
C ASN A 149 0.16 -6.54 19.94
N VAL A 150 -0.06 -5.37 19.32
CA VAL A 150 -0.35 -4.13 20.05
C VAL A 150 -1.68 -4.21 20.77
N GLN A 151 -2.70 -4.78 20.14
CA GLN A 151 -4.01 -5.00 20.77
C GLN A 151 -3.89 -5.92 21.98
N ALA A 152 -3.21 -7.07 21.83
CA ALA A 152 -2.98 -8.01 22.93
C ALA A 152 -2.23 -7.35 24.11
N GLN A 153 -1.18 -6.57 23.84
CA GLN A 153 -0.45 -5.82 24.86
C GLN A 153 -1.34 -4.77 25.57
N SER A 154 -2.20 -4.07 24.82
CA SER A 154 -3.12 -3.10 25.42
C SER A 154 -4.18 -3.75 26.32
N THR A 155 -4.67 -4.94 25.96
CA THR A 155 -5.59 -5.71 26.79
C THR A 155 -4.92 -6.25 28.05
N ALA A 156 -3.70 -6.78 27.93
CA ALA A 156 -2.94 -7.30 29.07
C ALA A 156 -2.59 -6.19 30.08
N THR A 157 -2.24 -4.99 29.61
CA THR A 157 -1.95 -3.84 30.48
C THR A 157 -3.20 -3.27 31.16
N ARG A 158 -4.39 -3.39 30.55
CA ARG A 158 -5.65 -3.03 31.22
C ARG A 158 -5.94 -3.99 32.38
N LYS A 159 -5.87 -5.30 32.13
CA LYS A 159 -6.13 -6.35 33.14
C LYS A 159 -5.18 -6.30 34.36
N LYS A 160 -3.95 -5.77 34.22
CA LYS A 160 -3.00 -5.63 35.34
C LYS A 160 -3.27 -4.40 36.23
N ASN A 161 -4.02 -3.42 35.75
CA ASN A 161 -4.30 -2.17 36.45
C ASN A 161 -5.74 -2.10 36.99
N ASP A 162 -6.53 -3.15 36.77
CA ASP A 162 -7.86 -3.38 37.34
C ASP A 162 -7.71 -4.33 38.54
#